data_AF-A9PH10-F1
#
_entry.id   AF-A9PH10-F1
#
_cell.length_a   1.000
_cell.length_b   1.000
_cell.length_c   1.000
_cell.angle_alpha   90.00
_cell.angle_beta   90.00
_cell.angle_gamma   90.00
#
_symmetry.space_group_name_H-M   'P 1'
#
loop_
_entity.id
_entity.type
_entity.pdbx_description
1 polymer ?
#
loop_
_entity_poly.entity_id
_entity_poly.type
_entity_poly.pdbx_seq_one_letter_code
_entity_poly.pdbx_strand_id
1 'polypeptide(L)'
;MEELFTGVHGKGAFLNGKPIKVSSQSELVKSLLATEAGTKRDKSTVDATTNIINSLLFKVRSLRMTGSCALNLCGIACGRIDLFYETGYGGPWDVAGGAVIVKEAGGIVYDPHLVKILTSLLKESQLQTRF
;
A
#
# COMPACT_ATOMS: atom_id res chain seq x y z
N MET A 1 19.62 3.79 -11.29
CA MET A 1 18.62 4.44 -12.17
C MET A 1 18.42 5.85 -11.67
N GLU A 2 18.19 6.80 -12.57
CA GLU A 2 17.86 8.19 -12.23
C GLU A 2 16.35 8.38 -12.40
N GLU A 3 15.60 8.15 -11.31
CA GLU A 3 14.13 8.26 -11.30
C GLU A 3 13.68 9.24 -10.23
N LEU A 4 12.92 10.25 -10.66
CA LEU A 4 12.24 11.21 -9.81
C LEU A 4 10.73 11.04 -9.99
N PHE A 5 10.07 10.61 -8.92
CA PHE A 5 8.62 10.54 -8.84
C PHE A 5 8.07 11.79 -8.14
N THR A 6 7.06 12.41 -8.73
CA THR A 6 6.39 13.60 -8.17
C THR A 6 4.88 13.44 -8.27
N GLY A 7 4.15 13.97 -7.29
CA GLY A 7 2.69 14.02 -7.29
C GLY A 7 2.23 15.27 -6.56
N VAL A 8 1.25 15.97 -7.12
CA VAL A 8 0.67 17.18 -6.54
C VAL A 8 -0.83 17.06 -6.57
N HIS A 9 -1.48 17.36 -5.44
CA HIS A 9 -2.93 17.20 -5.32
C HIS A 9 -3.69 17.94 -6.41
N GLY A 10 -4.53 17.21 -7.15
CA GLY A 10 -5.33 17.72 -8.26
C GLY A 10 -4.53 18.08 -9.52
N LYS A 11 -3.24 17.76 -9.59
CA LYS A 11 -2.37 18.06 -10.74
C LYS A 11 -1.71 16.82 -11.36
N GLY A 12 -2.01 15.63 -10.84
CA GLY A 12 -1.49 14.37 -11.38
C GLY A 12 -0.12 13.96 -10.82
N ALA A 13 0.33 12.80 -11.29
CA ALA A 13 1.60 12.18 -10.92
C ALA A 13 2.52 12.01 -12.13
N PHE A 14 3.83 12.10 -11.90
CA PHE A 14 4.84 12.10 -12.94
C PHE A 14 6.08 11.28 -12.54
N LEU A 15 6.71 10.66 -13.54
CA LEU A 15 8.05 10.06 -13.48
C LEU A 15 8.95 10.81 -14.45
N ASN A 16 10.00 11.46 -13.95
CA ASN A 16 10.91 12.29 -14.74
C ASN A 16 10.17 13.29 -15.64
N GLY A 17 9.14 13.94 -15.07
CA GLY A 17 8.30 14.93 -15.77
C GLY A 17 7.25 14.37 -16.73
N LYS A 18 7.19 13.04 -16.93
CA LYS A 18 6.18 12.40 -17.79
C LYS A 18 5.01 11.87 -16.96
N PRO A 19 3.74 12.09 -17.37
CA PRO A 19 2.59 11.64 -16.60
C PRO A 19 2.58 10.11 -16.49
N ILE A 20 2.19 9.61 -15.33
CA ILE A 20 2.06 8.18 -15.04
C ILE A 20 0.65 7.84 -14.58
N LYS A 21 0.30 6.56 -14.72
CA LYS A 21 -0.97 6.00 -14.23
C LYS A 21 -0.72 4.61 -13.66
N VAL A 22 -1.57 4.21 -12.72
CA VAL A 22 -1.58 2.84 -12.20
C VAL A 22 -1.89 1.82 -13.29
N SER A 23 -1.55 0.55 -13.02
CA SER A 23 -1.90 -0.58 -13.87
C SER A 23 -3.42 -0.71 -14.02
N SER A 24 -3.87 -1.19 -15.18
CA SER A 24 -5.29 -1.53 -15.41
C SER A 24 -5.62 -2.98 -15.07
N GLN A 25 -4.69 -3.73 -14.47
CA GLN A 25 -4.90 -5.13 -14.10
C GLN A 25 -5.95 -5.25 -12.99
N SER A 26 -7.04 -5.97 -13.27
CA SER A 26 -8.13 -6.21 -12.32
C SER A 26 -8.19 -7.65 -11.80
N GLU A 27 -7.48 -8.58 -12.45
CA GLU A 27 -7.48 -9.99 -12.08
C GLU A 27 -6.30 -10.31 -11.16
N LEU A 28 -6.59 -10.63 -9.89
CA LEU A 28 -5.57 -10.90 -8.87
C LEU A 28 -4.56 -11.97 -9.30
N VAL A 29 -5.02 -13.04 -9.96
CA VAL A 29 -4.16 -14.15 -10.44
C VAL A 29 -3.14 -13.72 -11.50
N LYS A 30 -3.34 -12.57 -12.15
CA LYS A 30 -2.41 -11.99 -13.12
C LYS A 30 -1.54 -10.88 -12.51
N SER A 31 -1.86 -10.43 -11.30
CA SER A 31 -1.20 -9.31 -10.64
C SER A 31 0.19 -9.66 -10.08
N LEU A 32 1.12 -8.72 -10.21
CA LEU A 32 2.35 -8.65 -9.45
C LEU A 32 2.07 -8.03 -8.06
N LEU A 33 2.29 -8.83 -7.03
CA LEU A 33 2.20 -8.42 -5.63
C LEU A 33 3.58 -7.99 -5.11
N ALA A 34 3.66 -6.81 -4.52
CA ALA A 34 4.79 -6.42 -3.68
C ALA A 34 4.41 -6.46 -2.20
N THR A 35 5.37 -6.81 -1.35
CA THR A 35 5.25 -6.72 0.11
C THR A 35 6.63 -6.74 0.75
N GLU A 36 6.71 -6.56 2.06
CA GLU A 36 7.95 -6.60 2.83
C GLU A 36 7.76 -7.43 4.10
N ALA A 37 8.85 -8.01 4.63
CA ALA A 37 8.81 -8.79 5.87
C ALA A 37 8.77 -7.91 7.14
N GLY A 38 8.78 -6.59 6.98
CA GLY A 38 8.94 -5.63 8.08
C GLY A 38 10.32 -5.69 8.74
N THR A 39 10.52 -4.92 9.80
CA THR A 39 11.80 -4.83 10.54
C THR A 39 11.78 -5.52 11.91
N LYS A 40 10.61 -5.74 12.50
CA LYS A 40 10.45 -6.48 13.75
C LYS A 40 10.73 -7.97 13.54
N ARG A 41 11.41 -8.59 14.52
CA ARG A 41 11.91 -9.98 14.43
C ARG A 41 11.39 -10.88 15.56
N ASP A 42 10.43 -10.42 16.36
CA ASP A 42 9.75 -11.31 17.30
C ASP A 42 8.92 -12.34 16.55
N LYS A 43 8.82 -13.55 17.13
CA LYS A 43 8.19 -14.70 16.48
C LYS A 43 6.74 -14.42 16.08
N SER A 44 5.96 -13.77 16.93
CA SER A 44 4.57 -13.41 16.64
C SER A 44 4.43 -12.53 15.40
N THR A 45 5.28 -11.50 15.26
CA THR A 45 5.25 -10.62 14.08
C THR A 45 5.69 -11.36 12.82
N VAL A 46 6.76 -12.16 12.90
CA VAL A 46 7.24 -12.95 11.75
C VAL A 46 6.20 -13.96 11.29
N ASP A 47 5.59 -14.70 12.22
CA ASP A 47 4.52 -15.66 11.93
C ASP A 47 3.31 -14.94 11.30
N ALA A 48 2.90 -13.79 11.82
CA ALA A 48 1.79 -13.02 11.25
C ALA A 48 2.06 -12.59 9.80
N THR A 49 3.23 -12.01 9.54
CA THR A 49 3.61 -11.54 8.20
C THR A 49 3.75 -12.70 7.20
N THR A 50 4.46 -13.76 7.59
CA THR A 50 4.69 -14.91 6.70
C THR A 50 3.41 -15.70 6.41
N ASN A 51 2.48 -15.80 7.36
CA ASN A 51 1.18 -16.41 7.13
C ASN A 51 0.34 -15.64 6.09
N ILE A 52 0.37 -14.31 6.11
CA ILE A 52 -0.31 -13.50 5.08
C ILE A 52 0.33 -13.77 3.70
N ILE A 53 1.66 -13.73 3.61
CA ILE A 53 2.39 -14.04 2.38
C ILE A 53 1.98 -15.41 1.85
N ASN A 54 2.04 -16.45 2.68
CA ASN A 54 1.68 -17.82 2.31
C ASN A 54 0.24 -17.92 1.78
N SER A 55 -0.70 -17.19 2.40
CA SER A 55 -2.11 -17.18 1.97
C SER A 55 -2.35 -16.51 0.60
N LEU A 56 -1.44 -15.65 0.17
CA LEU A 56 -1.53 -14.87 -1.07
C LEU A 56 -0.77 -15.51 -2.24
N LEU A 57 0.29 -16.30 -1.97
CA LEU A 57 1.16 -16.86 -3.01
C LEU A 57 0.41 -17.70 -4.06
N PHE A 58 -0.71 -18.33 -3.70
CA PHE A 58 -1.54 -19.12 -4.62
C PHE A 58 -2.59 -18.29 -5.37
N LYS A 59 -2.74 -17.01 -5.03
CA LYS A 59 -3.80 -16.13 -5.56
C LYS A 59 -3.26 -15.07 -6.52
N VAL A 60 -1.95 -14.86 -6.53
CA VAL A 60 -1.27 -13.84 -7.36
C VAL A 60 -0.34 -14.49 -8.36
N ARG A 61 0.01 -13.76 -9.43
CA ARG A 61 0.95 -14.26 -10.44
C ARG A 61 2.34 -14.47 -9.86
N SER A 62 2.81 -13.50 -9.08
CA SER A 62 4.12 -13.55 -8.42
C SER A 62 4.22 -12.51 -7.32
N LEU A 63 5.23 -12.69 -6.46
CA LEU A 63 5.53 -11.80 -5.34
C LEU A 63 6.92 -11.16 -5.48
N ARG A 64 7.09 -9.92 -5.01
CA ARG A 64 8.38 -9.23 -4.89
C ARG A 64 8.53 -8.59 -3.51
N MET A 65 9.78 -8.53 -3.05
CA MET A 65 10.20 -7.78 -1.88
C MET A 65 11.38 -6.92 -2.34
N THR A 66 11.19 -5.61 -2.37
CA THR A 66 12.17 -4.67 -2.93
C THR A 66 12.98 -3.95 -1.85
N GLY A 67 12.54 -4.04 -0.60
CA GLY A 67 13.19 -3.41 0.55
C GLY A 67 12.87 -1.93 0.72
N SER A 68 11.90 -1.38 -0.02
CA SER A 68 11.50 0.03 0.09
C SER A 68 10.00 0.24 -0.11
N CYS A 69 9.32 0.60 0.98
CA CYS A 69 7.91 0.96 0.99
C CYS A 69 7.59 2.09 -0.02
N ALA A 70 8.39 3.16 0.01
CA ALA A 70 8.23 4.29 -0.88
C ALA A 70 8.39 3.92 -2.36
N LEU A 71 9.39 3.09 -2.71
CA LEU A 71 9.57 2.64 -4.09
C LEU A 71 8.48 1.66 -4.53
N ASN A 72 7.96 0.82 -3.63
CA ASN A 72 6.82 -0.04 -3.94
C ASN A 72 5.57 0.80 -4.27
N LEU A 73 5.29 1.87 -3.52
CA LEU A 73 4.21 2.82 -3.83
C LEU A 73 4.44 3.53 -5.18
N CYS A 74 5.66 3.98 -5.45
CA CYS A 74 5.99 4.55 -6.76
C CYS A 74 5.83 3.54 -7.91
N GLY A 75 6.15 2.26 -7.65
CA GLY A 75 5.93 1.16 -8.58
C GLY A 75 4.45 0.91 -8.89
N ILE A 76 3.57 1.06 -7.89
CA ILE A 76 2.11 1.08 -8.10
C ILE A 76 1.72 2.25 -8.99
N ALA A 77 2.18 3.46 -8.66
CA ALA A 77 1.80 4.69 -9.36
C ALA A 77 2.16 4.70 -10.85
N CYS A 78 3.21 3.98 -11.25
CA CYS A 78 3.60 3.84 -12.66
C CYS A 78 3.24 2.49 -13.30
N GLY A 79 2.43 1.68 -12.62
CA GLY A 79 1.92 0.41 -13.15
C GLY A 79 2.97 -0.70 -13.30
N ARG A 80 4.13 -0.57 -12.65
CA ARG A 80 5.14 -1.64 -12.57
C ARG A 80 4.75 -2.72 -11.58
N ILE A 81 3.97 -2.36 -10.57
CA ILE A 81 3.42 -3.23 -9.53
C ILE A 81 1.89 -3.07 -9.60
N ASP A 82 1.16 -4.16 -9.42
CA ASP A 82 -0.31 -4.14 -9.48
C ASP A 82 -0.93 -4.01 -8.08
N LEU A 83 -0.34 -4.66 -7.08
CA LEU A 83 -0.80 -4.65 -5.69
C LEU A 83 0.37 -4.55 -4.72
N PHE A 84 0.21 -3.77 -3.66
CA PHE A 84 1.19 -3.63 -2.59
C PHE A 84 0.49 -3.64 -1.23
N TYR A 85 1.05 -4.38 -0.28
CA TYR A 85 0.70 -4.26 1.14
C TYR A 85 1.95 -4.37 1.99
N GLU A 86 1.97 -3.68 3.12
CA GLU A 86 3.03 -3.79 4.11
C GLU A 86 2.46 -3.55 5.50
N THR A 87 2.92 -4.35 6.46
CA THR A 87 2.64 -4.18 7.89
C THR A 87 3.93 -3.81 8.60
N GLY A 88 3.86 -2.86 9.55
CA GLY A 88 5.02 -2.49 10.36
C GLY A 88 6.14 -1.79 9.59
N TYR A 89 5.81 -0.95 8.61
CA TYR A 89 6.75 -0.01 8.00
C TYR A 89 7.26 1.01 9.03
N GLY A 90 8.40 1.67 8.74
CA GLY A 90 9.18 2.46 9.70
C GLY A 90 8.44 3.68 10.27
N GLY A 91 7.51 4.26 9.52
CA GLY A 91 6.61 5.30 10.00
C GLY A 91 5.84 6.02 8.89
N PRO A 92 5.07 7.08 9.20
CA PRO A 92 4.25 7.78 8.22
C PRO A 92 5.08 8.38 7.06
N TRP A 93 6.37 8.68 7.27
CA TRP A 93 7.26 9.18 6.24
C TRP A 93 7.52 8.18 5.11
N ASP A 94 7.43 6.86 5.38
CA ASP A 94 7.63 5.83 4.36
C ASP A 94 6.49 5.79 3.34
N VAL A 95 5.31 6.29 3.73
CA VAL A 95 4.08 6.21 2.93
C VAL A 95 3.56 7.57 2.46
N ALA A 96 3.79 8.66 3.18
CA ALA A 96 3.13 9.95 2.94
C ALA A 96 3.32 10.47 1.51
N GLY A 97 4.57 10.49 1.02
CA GLY A 97 4.87 10.94 -0.34
C GLY A 97 4.29 9.99 -1.40
N GLY A 98 4.55 8.69 -1.25
CA GLY A 98 4.06 7.66 -2.16
C GLY A 98 2.54 7.63 -2.24
N ALA A 99 1.83 7.87 -1.15
CA ALA A 99 0.37 7.87 -1.10
C ALA A 99 -0.25 9.00 -1.94
N VAL A 100 0.34 10.19 -1.94
CA VAL A 100 -0.10 11.29 -2.82
C VAL A 100 0.15 10.91 -4.28
N ILE A 101 1.34 10.38 -4.59
CA ILE A 101 1.72 9.98 -5.95
C ILE A 101 0.78 8.90 -6.49
N VAL A 102 0.47 7.86 -5.69
CA VAL A 102 -0.46 6.79 -6.08
C VAL A 102 -1.87 7.33 -6.34
N LYS A 103 -2.40 8.19 -5.46
CA LYS A 103 -3.74 8.78 -5.63
C LYS A 103 -3.82 9.62 -6.90
N GLU A 104 -2.83 10.47 -7.14
CA GLU A 104 -2.77 11.33 -8.32
C GLU A 104 -2.51 10.55 -9.63
N ALA A 105 -1.97 9.33 -9.54
CA ALA A 105 -1.86 8.39 -10.65
C ALA A 105 -3.16 7.58 -10.91
N GLY A 106 -4.22 7.84 -10.16
CA GLY A 106 -5.51 7.14 -10.26
C GLY A 106 -5.60 5.85 -9.42
N GLY A 107 -4.67 5.63 -8.50
CA GLY A 107 -4.67 4.49 -7.58
C GLY A 107 -5.44 4.73 -6.29
N ILE A 108 -5.62 3.67 -5.52
CA ILE A 108 -6.27 3.70 -4.21
C ILE A 108 -5.24 3.32 -3.15
N VAL A 109 -5.22 4.07 -2.04
CA VAL A 109 -4.43 3.77 -0.85
C VAL A 109 -5.37 3.65 0.33
N TYR A 110 -5.25 2.55 1.06
CA TYR A 110 -6.14 2.20 2.16
C TYR A 110 -5.33 1.79 3.39
N ASP A 111 -5.66 2.38 4.55
CA ASP A 111 -5.16 1.94 5.84
C ASP A 111 -6.27 1.18 6.61
N PRO A 112 -6.13 -0.15 6.80
CA PRO A 112 -7.11 -0.93 7.55
C PRO A 112 -7.24 -0.54 9.02
N HIS A 113 -6.26 0.14 9.62
CA HIS A 113 -6.30 0.54 11.03
C HIS A 113 -7.18 1.77 11.25
N LEU A 114 -7.16 2.73 10.34
CA LEU A 114 -8.03 3.92 10.40
C LEU A 114 -9.52 3.54 10.36
N VAL A 115 -9.89 2.53 9.57
CA VAL A 115 -11.29 2.07 9.50
C VAL A 115 -11.73 1.40 10.79
N LYS A 116 -10.88 0.60 11.44
CA LYS A 116 -11.21 0.00 12.74
C LYS A 116 -11.42 1.05 13.82
N ILE A 117 -10.57 2.09 13.85
CA ILE A 117 -10.70 3.20 14.81
C ILE A 117 -12.02 3.94 14.56
N LEU A 118 -12.32 4.35 13.33
CA LEU A 118 -13.58 5.02 12.99
C LEU A 118 -14.80 4.15 13.33
N THR A 119 -14.73 2.84 13.05
CA THR A 119 -15.82 1.92 13.39
C THR A 119 -16.00 1.77 14.91
N SER A 120 -14.91 1.79 15.69
CA SER A 120 -14.95 1.78 17.15
C SER A 120 -15.55 3.07 17.71
N LEU A 121 -15.09 4.22 17.22
CA LEU A 121 -15.59 5.54 17.62
C LEU A 121 -17.08 5.73 17.27
N LEU A 122 -17.52 5.21 16.12
CA LEU A 122 -18.93 5.23 15.72
C LEU A 122 -19.79 4.28 16.57
N LYS A 123 -19.25 3.16 17.07
CA LYS A 123 -19.97 2.29 18.02
C LYS A 123 -20.09 2.94 19.40
N GLU A 124 -19.05 3.63 19.87
CA GLU A 124 -19.06 4.34 21.15
C GLU A 124 -20.01 5.55 21.14
N SER A 125 -20.12 6.27 20.02
CA SER A 125 -21.05 7.42 19.90
C SER A 125 -22.53 6.98 19.88
N GLN A 126 -22.84 5.80 19.33
CA GLN A 126 -24.19 5.21 19.35
C GLN A 126 -24.57 4.64 20.73
N LEU A 127 -23.60 4.34 21.60
CA LEU A 127 -23.84 3.91 22.98
C LEU A 127 -24.13 5.08 23.93
N GLN A 128 -23.68 6.31 23.62
CA GLN A 128 -23.96 7.50 24.43
C GLN A 128 -25.33 8.16 24.13
N THR A 129 -26.03 7.75 23.06
CA THR A 129 -27.34 8.30 22.66
C THR A 129 -28.53 7.45 23.12
N ARG A 130 -28.30 6.38 23.89
CA ARG A 130 -29.36 5.62 24.57
C ARG A 130 -29.34 5.94 26.07
N PHE A 131 -30.00 7.04 26.42
CA PHE A 131 -30.60 7.23 27.74
C PHE A 131 -32.10 6.93 27.64
#